data_AF-A0A0E0HXY6-F1
#
_entry.id   AF-A0A0E0HXY6-F1
#
_cell.length_a   1.000
_cell.length_b   1.000
_cell.length_c   1.000
_cell.angle_alpha   90.00
_cell.angle_beta   90.00
_cell.angle_gamma   90.00
#
_symmetry.space_group_name_H-M   'P 1'
#
loop_
_entity.id
_entity.type
_entity.pdbx_description
1 polymer ?
#
loop_
_entity_poly.entity_id
_entity_poly.type
_entity_poly.pdbx_seq_one_letter_code
_entity_poly.pdbx_strand_id
1 'polypeptide(L)'
;MATSLSLAPKPAAVAVAAAAIPRLVPPPSIDMSVPSPPPPLVSVSRSMVAKHKAVVVMGATGTGKTRLAVDLALQFGGEVINADKLQLHRGLDVATNKATADERAGVPHHLIGVAHPDEEFTAADFRRAASRAAAAVAARGALPIIAGGSNSYIEELVDGDRRAFRDRYDCCFLWVDVQLPVLHGFVGRRVDDMCGRGMVAEIEAAFDPDRTDYSRGVWRAIGVPELDAYLRSCAAGGGEEERARLLANAIEDIKANTRRLSCRQRAKIVRLDRLWRIRRVDATEAFRRRGGAANEAWERHVAAPSIDTVRSFLHGEFTTAAETTAAPVPPPPLLPMFALAAAGAGV
;
A
#
# COMPACT_ATOMS: atom_id res chain seq x y z
N MET A 1 -23.41 -41.32 40.49
CA MET A 1 -23.63 -41.50 39.04
C MET A 1 -22.32 -41.19 38.34
N ALA A 2 -21.61 -42.24 37.93
CA ALA A 2 -20.31 -42.16 37.28
C ALA A 2 -20.53 -42.18 35.77
N THR A 3 -20.19 -41.09 35.08
CA THR A 3 -20.31 -40.99 33.62
C THR A 3 -18.94 -41.20 33.02
N SER A 4 -18.70 -42.44 32.60
CA SER A 4 -17.53 -42.89 31.84
C SER A 4 -17.63 -42.36 30.40
N LEU A 5 -16.78 -41.41 30.02
CA LEU A 5 -16.64 -40.97 28.63
C LEU A 5 -15.56 -41.81 27.94
N SER A 6 -16.04 -42.69 27.07
CA SER A 6 -15.32 -43.63 26.23
C SER A 6 -14.37 -42.91 25.26
N LEU A 7 -13.08 -43.27 25.28
CA LEU A 7 -12.11 -42.90 24.26
C LEU A 7 -12.40 -43.66 22.96
N ALA A 8 -12.64 -42.91 21.88
CA ALA A 8 -12.70 -43.46 20.52
C ALA A 8 -11.31 -43.95 20.05
N PRO A 9 -11.23 -45.04 19.27
CA PRO A 9 -9.95 -45.58 18.81
C PRO A 9 -9.33 -44.73 17.70
N LYS A 10 -8.01 -44.53 17.77
CA LYS A 10 -7.18 -43.91 16.72
C LYS A 10 -7.26 -44.71 15.41
N PRO A 11 -7.37 -44.07 14.24
CA PRO A 11 -7.25 -44.77 12.96
C PRO A 11 -5.82 -45.24 12.71
N ALA A 12 -5.71 -46.47 12.22
CA ALA A 12 -4.45 -47.14 11.89
C ALA A 12 -3.72 -46.45 10.73
N ALA A 13 -2.40 -46.31 10.86
CA ALA A 13 -1.52 -45.83 9.81
C ALA A 13 -1.46 -46.84 8.66
N VAL A 14 -1.88 -46.43 7.47
CA VAL A 14 -1.69 -47.19 6.23
C VAL A 14 -0.28 -46.89 5.72
N ALA A 15 0.59 -47.89 5.73
CA ALA A 15 1.91 -47.83 5.12
C ALA A 15 1.76 -47.83 3.60
N VAL A 16 2.16 -46.73 2.95
CA VAL A 16 2.30 -46.67 1.50
C VAL A 16 3.66 -47.24 1.14
N ALA A 17 3.66 -48.38 0.46
CA ALA A 17 4.86 -49.01 -0.08
C ALA A 17 5.49 -48.10 -1.15
N ALA A 18 6.79 -47.82 -1.00
CA ALA A 18 7.58 -47.09 -1.99
C ALA A 18 7.76 -47.95 -3.25
N ALA A 19 7.09 -47.56 -4.34
CA ALA A 19 7.30 -48.15 -5.66
C ALA A 19 8.64 -47.66 -6.25
N ALA A 20 9.49 -48.61 -6.64
CA ALA A 20 10.78 -48.37 -7.25
C ALA A 20 10.64 -47.73 -8.65
N ILE A 21 11.35 -46.63 -8.87
CA ILE A 21 11.45 -45.94 -10.16
C ILE A 21 12.36 -46.76 -11.10
N PRO A 22 11.94 -47.13 -12.32
CA PRO A 22 12.81 -47.83 -13.26
C PRO A 22 13.88 -46.89 -13.82
N ARG A 23 15.12 -47.38 -13.86
CA ARG A 23 16.30 -46.67 -14.41
C ARG A 23 16.12 -46.39 -15.90
N LEU A 24 16.25 -45.11 -16.29
CA LEU A 24 16.31 -44.70 -17.70
C LEU A 24 17.59 -45.24 -18.36
N VAL A 25 17.43 -45.84 -19.54
CA VAL A 25 18.52 -46.23 -20.44
C VAL A 25 19.06 -44.98 -21.15
N PRO A 26 20.39 -44.77 -21.27
CA PRO A 26 20.93 -43.65 -22.02
C PRO A 26 20.78 -43.87 -23.54
N PRO A 27 20.47 -42.83 -24.33
CA PRO A 27 20.37 -42.94 -25.78
C PRO A 27 21.76 -43.05 -26.46
N PRO A 28 21.84 -43.58 -27.69
CA PRO A 28 23.10 -43.77 -28.40
C PRO A 28 23.74 -42.44 -28.82
N SER A 29 25.06 -42.41 -28.81
CA SER A 29 25.90 -41.28 -29.19
C SER A 29 25.69 -40.91 -30.67
N ILE A 30 25.29 -39.67 -30.93
CA ILE A 30 25.14 -39.12 -32.29
C ILE A 30 26.45 -38.48 -32.72
N ASP A 31 26.90 -38.91 -33.90
CA ASP A 31 28.08 -38.45 -34.63
C ASP A 31 27.98 -36.97 -35.01
N MET A 32 29.03 -36.20 -34.72
CA MET A 32 29.10 -34.74 -34.87
C MET A 32 30.00 -34.40 -36.06
N SER A 33 29.46 -34.42 -37.27
CA SER A 33 30.17 -33.85 -38.43
C SER A 33 29.26 -33.41 -39.60
N VAL A 34 28.43 -32.37 -39.43
CA VAL A 34 28.03 -31.46 -40.52
C VAL A 34 27.59 -30.09 -39.94
N PRO A 35 28.11 -28.94 -40.41
CA PRO A 35 27.60 -27.63 -40.00
C PRO A 35 26.32 -27.28 -40.79
N SER A 36 25.22 -27.05 -40.07
CA SER A 36 23.97 -26.51 -40.63
C SER A 36 24.10 -25.02 -40.97
N PRO A 37 23.48 -24.52 -42.06
CA PRO A 37 23.51 -23.10 -42.41
C PRO A 37 22.75 -22.26 -41.36
N PRO A 38 23.12 -20.97 -41.15
CA PRO A 38 22.44 -20.12 -40.19
C PRO A 38 20.97 -19.91 -40.60
N PRO A 39 20.03 -19.91 -39.64
CA PRO A 39 18.63 -19.61 -39.94
C PRO A 39 18.51 -18.17 -40.45
N PRO A 40 17.51 -17.87 -41.31
CA PRO A 40 17.28 -16.51 -41.75
C PRO A 40 16.99 -15.64 -40.53
N LEU A 41 17.53 -14.41 -40.54
CA LEU A 41 17.20 -13.37 -39.58
C LEU A 41 15.71 -13.04 -39.72
N VAL A 42 14.87 -13.81 -39.03
CA VAL A 42 13.49 -13.41 -38.77
C VAL A 42 13.60 -12.21 -37.84
N SER A 43 13.37 -11.03 -38.41
CA SER A 43 12.98 -9.86 -37.65
C SER A 43 11.80 -10.29 -36.78
N VAL A 44 12.08 -10.61 -35.51
CA VAL A 44 11.04 -10.74 -34.50
C VAL A 44 10.52 -9.33 -34.33
N SER A 45 9.53 -8.96 -35.14
CA SER A 45 8.61 -7.90 -34.80
C SER A 45 8.20 -8.19 -33.38
N ARG A 46 8.59 -7.31 -32.45
CA ARG A 46 8.05 -7.32 -31.09
C ARG A 46 6.55 -7.21 -31.28
N SER A 47 5.86 -8.36 -31.24
CA SER A 47 4.43 -8.38 -30.98
C SER A 47 4.28 -7.55 -29.71
N MET A 48 3.65 -6.39 -29.82
CA MET A 48 3.35 -5.55 -28.68
C MET A 48 2.28 -6.30 -27.89
N VAL A 49 2.71 -7.28 -27.09
CA VAL A 49 1.85 -7.91 -26.09
C VAL A 49 1.32 -6.77 -25.24
N ALA A 50 0.00 -6.60 -25.24
CA ALA A 50 -0.65 -5.56 -24.47
C ALA A 50 -0.20 -5.69 -23.01
N LYS A 51 0.32 -4.61 -22.43
CA LYS A 51 0.77 -4.60 -21.04
C LYS A 51 -0.40 -4.92 -20.12
N HIS A 52 -0.14 -5.67 -19.07
CA HIS A 52 -1.12 -5.85 -18.00
C HIS A 52 -1.40 -4.51 -17.32
N LYS A 53 -2.55 -4.38 -16.66
CA LYS A 53 -2.92 -3.17 -15.91
C LYS A 53 -2.56 -3.35 -14.44
N ALA A 54 -2.08 -2.31 -13.79
CA ALA A 54 -1.87 -2.27 -12.35
C ALA A 54 -2.28 -0.90 -11.79
N VAL A 55 -2.80 -0.88 -10.57
CA VAL A 55 -3.14 0.36 -9.85
C VAL A 55 -2.20 0.52 -8.66
N VAL A 56 -1.72 1.74 -8.42
CA VAL A 56 -0.84 2.07 -7.30
C VAL A 56 -1.54 3.13 -6.44
N VAL A 57 -1.85 2.79 -5.19
CA VAL A 57 -2.50 3.67 -4.21
C VAL A 57 -1.46 4.18 -3.21
N MET A 58 -1.18 5.48 -3.31
CA MET A 58 -0.18 6.20 -2.52
C MET A 58 -0.83 7.17 -1.53
N GLY A 59 -0.08 7.60 -0.53
CA GLY A 59 -0.57 8.51 0.51
C GLY A 59 0.18 8.38 1.84
N ALA A 60 0.15 9.43 2.64
CA ALA A 60 0.74 9.41 3.97
C ALA A 60 0.04 8.40 4.90
N THR A 61 0.69 7.99 5.98
CA THR A 61 0.07 7.13 7.00
C THR A 61 -1.21 7.79 7.53
N GLY A 62 -2.26 6.98 7.70
CA GLY A 62 -3.57 7.45 8.15
C GLY A 62 -4.46 8.11 7.09
N THR A 63 -4.06 8.24 5.82
CA THR A 63 -4.92 8.89 4.80
C THR A 63 -6.03 8.00 4.21
N GLY A 64 -6.15 6.74 4.63
CA GLY A 64 -7.20 5.83 4.13
C GLY A 64 -6.82 5.00 2.90
N LYS A 65 -5.53 4.85 2.57
CA LYS A 65 -5.06 4.03 1.44
C LYS A 65 -5.65 2.62 1.40
N THR A 66 -5.68 1.93 2.55
CA THR A 66 -6.21 0.57 2.66
C THR A 66 -7.68 0.52 2.28
N ARG A 67 -8.48 1.47 2.82
CA ARG A 67 -9.90 1.60 2.48
C ARG A 67 -10.09 1.78 0.97
N LEU A 68 -9.36 2.70 0.36
CA LEU A 68 -9.45 2.91 -1.09
C LEU A 68 -9.03 1.68 -1.90
N ALA A 69 -7.95 1.00 -1.48
CA ALA A 69 -7.48 -0.19 -2.17
C ALA A 69 -8.51 -1.33 -2.13
N VAL A 70 -9.22 -1.48 -1.01
CA VAL A 70 -10.32 -2.44 -0.84
C VAL A 70 -11.54 -2.02 -1.66
N ASP A 71 -11.95 -0.75 -1.63
CA ASP A 71 -13.05 -0.22 -2.46
C ASP A 71 -12.81 -0.51 -3.94
N LEU A 72 -11.59 -0.24 -4.43
CA LEU A 72 -11.19 -0.53 -5.82
C LEU A 72 -11.13 -2.04 -6.11
N ALA A 73 -10.66 -2.86 -5.18
CA ALA A 73 -10.61 -4.30 -5.35
C ALA A 73 -12.01 -4.92 -5.48
N LEU A 74 -12.95 -4.50 -4.61
CA LEU A 74 -14.34 -4.94 -4.68
C LEU A 74 -15.01 -4.49 -5.99
N GLN A 75 -14.72 -3.27 -6.45
CA GLN A 75 -15.32 -2.72 -7.66
C GLN A 75 -14.79 -3.36 -8.96
N PHE A 76 -13.52 -3.77 -8.99
CA PHE A 76 -12.83 -4.20 -10.21
C PHE A 76 -12.32 -5.65 -10.18
N GLY A 77 -12.71 -6.45 -9.18
CA GLY A 77 -12.21 -7.82 -9.02
C GLY A 77 -10.70 -7.86 -8.80
N GLY A 78 -10.19 -6.96 -7.96
CA GLY A 78 -8.77 -6.78 -7.69
C GLY A 78 -8.27 -7.52 -6.46
N GLU A 79 -6.96 -7.56 -6.31
CA GLU A 79 -6.27 -8.06 -5.12
C GLU A 79 -5.22 -7.05 -4.66
N VAL A 80 -5.07 -6.88 -3.34
CA VAL A 80 -4.18 -5.87 -2.77
C VAL A 80 -2.79 -6.43 -2.54
N ILE A 81 -1.76 -5.72 -2.97
CA ILE A 81 -0.35 -6.01 -2.70
C ILE A 81 0.16 -4.93 -1.74
N ASN A 82 0.45 -5.31 -0.50
CA ASN A 82 0.94 -4.38 0.52
C ASN A 82 2.33 -3.84 0.13
N ALA A 83 2.47 -2.51 0.17
CA ALA A 83 3.72 -1.79 -0.04
C ALA A 83 4.12 -0.95 1.19
N ASP A 84 3.74 -1.40 2.39
CA ASP A 84 4.23 -0.88 3.66
C ASP A 84 5.29 -1.81 4.27
N LYS A 85 6.49 -1.25 4.51
CA LYS A 85 7.66 -1.94 5.05
C LYS A 85 7.39 -2.67 6.34
N LEU A 86 6.64 -2.07 7.25
CA LEU A 86 6.45 -2.63 8.59
C LEU A 86 5.32 -3.68 8.59
N GLN A 87 4.36 -3.56 7.67
CA GLN A 87 3.27 -4.52 7.55
C GLN A 87 3.70 -5.83 6.88
N LEU A 88 4.88 -5.87 6.24
CA LEU A 88 5.46 -7.10 5.71
C LEU A 88 5.78 -8.14 6.78
N HIS A 89 6.14 -7.68 7.98
CA HIS A 89 6.62 -8.53 9.07
C HIS A 89 5.46 -9.13 9.86
N ARG A 90 5.65 -10.36 10.35
CA ARG A 90 4.72 -11.03 11.26
C ARG A 90 4.68 -10.33 12.62
N GLY A 91 3.53 -10.41 13.30
CA GLY A 91 3.34 -9.83 14.62
C GLY A 91 3.25 -8.32 14.60
N LEU A 92 3.02 -7.73 15.78
CA LEU A 92 2.82 -6.29 15.95
C LEU A 92 1.72 -5.73 15.02
N ASP A 93 0.61 -6.44 14.87
CA ASP A 93 -0.45 -6.13 13.91
C ASP A 93 -1.19 -4.84 14.27
N VAL A 94 -1.40 -4.59 15.57
CA VAL A 94 -1.97 -3.32 16.05
C VAL A 94 -0.95 -2.20 15.86
N ALA A 95 0.30 -2.37 16.35
CA ALA A 95 1.34 -1.35 16.30
C ALA A 95 1.72 -0.96 14.85
N THR A 96 1.72 -1.91 13.92
CA THR A 96 1.99 -1.66 12.49
C THR A 96 0.73 -1.30 11.70
N ASN A 97 -0.43 -1.19 12.37
CA ASN A 97 -1.72 -0.83 11.80
C ASN A 97 -2.07 -1.71 10.56
N LYS A 98 -1.88 -3.03 10.67
CA LYS A 98 -2.28 -3.97 9.63
C LYS A 98 -3.81 -3.97 9.50
N ALA A 99 -4.28 -4.09 8.26
CA ALA A 99 -5.71 -4.16 7.98
C ALA A 99 -6.33 -5.38 8.67
N THR A 100 -7.39 -5.18 9.45
CA THR A 100 -8.16 -6.27 10.08
C THR A 100 -8.94 -7.07 9.04
N ALA A 101 -9.48 -8.24 9.40
CA ALA A 101 -10.31 -9.02 8.49
C ALA A 101 -11.52 -8.23 7.97
N ASP A 102 -12.17 -7.47 8.85
CA ASP A 102 -13.31 -6.61 8.52
C ASP A 102 -12.92 -5.49 7.55
N GLU A 103 -11.78 -4.82 7.81
CA GLU A 103 -11.27 -3.76 6.92
C GLU A 103 -10.88 -4.30 5.55
N ARG A 104 -10.48 -5.57 5.45
CA ARG A 104 -10.16 -6.23 4.17
C ARG A 104 -11.42 -6.63 3.39
N ALA A 105 -12.57 -6.76 4.04
CA ALA A 105 -13.84 -7.14 3.41
C ALA A 105 -13.74 -8.37 2.48
N GLY A 106 -12.95 -9.37 2.87
CA GLY A 106 -12.72 -10.58 2.07
C GLY A 106 -11.77 -10.43 0.87
N VAL A 107 -11.25 -9.23 0.60
CA VAL A 107 -10.28 -8.97 -0.47
C VAL A 107 -8.94 -9.64 -0.15
N PRO A 108 -8.36 -10.44 -1.06
CA PRO A 108 -7.03 -11.02 -0.88
C PRO A 108 -5.95 -9.95 -0.71
N HIS A 109 -5.12 -10.11 0.32
CA HIS A 109 -3.97 -9.24 0.59
C HIS A 109 -2.67 -10.04 0.52
N HIS A 110 -1.76 -9.59 -0.35
CA HIS A 110 -0.43 -10.15 -0.52
C HIS A 110 0.60 -9.33 0.24
N LEU A 111 1.71 -9.97 0.60
CA LEU A 111 2.86 -9.33 1.25
C LEU A 111 2.51 -8.62 2.57
N ILE A 112 1.63 -9.21 3.36
CA ILE A 112 1.30 -8.78 4.72
C ILE A 112 1.61 -9.91 5.69
N GLY A 113 2.44 -9.66 6.70
CA GLY A 113 2.87 -10.70 7.66
C GLY A 113 3.62 -11.88 7.03
N VAL A 114 4.38 -11.65 5.96
CA VAL A 114 5.12 -12.70 5.25
C VAL A 114 6.54 -12.90 5.77
N ALA A 115 7.20 -11.83 6.21
CA ALA A 115 8.61 -11.82 6.67
C ALA A 115 8.73 -12.08 8.18
N HIS A 116 9.86 -12.64 8.61
CA HIS A 116 10.15 -12.83 10.02
C HIS A 116 10.34 -11.47 10.73
N PRO A 117 9.93 -11.28 12.01
CA PRO A 117 10.05 -10.00 12.73
C PRO A 117 11.42 -9.32 12.64
N ASP A 118 12.52 -10.07 12.77
CA ASP A 118 13.90 -9.54 12.70
C ASP A 118 14.48 -9.44 11.29
N GLU A 119 13.75 -9.92 10.28
CA GLU A 119 14.25 -10.00 8.91
C GLU A 119 14.33 -8.62 8.27
N GLU A 120 15.45 -8.33 7.63
CA GLU A 120 15.56 -7.17 6.78
C GLU A 120 14.95 -7.47 5.42
N PHE A 121 14.02 -6.62 5.01
CA PHE A 121 13.38 -6.71 3.71
C PHE A 121 13.80 -5.50 2.88
N THR A 122 14.69 -5.72 1.91
CA THR A 122 15.20 -4.61 1.10
C THR A 122 14.18 -4.17 0.04
N ALA A 123 14.41 -3.00 -0.57
CA ALA A 123 13.55 -2.55 -1.67
C ALA A 123 13.65 -3.48 -2.89
N ALA A 124 14.83 -4.08 -3.13
CA ALA A 124 15.03 -5.05 -4.19
C ALA A 124 14.29 -6.36 -3.91
N ASP A 125 14.25 -6.83 -2.65
CA ASP A 125 13.46 -7.99 -2.25
C ASP A 125 11.97 -7.74 -2.49
N PHE A 126 11.51 -6.54 -2.10
CA PHE A 126 10.16 -6.08 -2.38
C PHE A 126 9.83 -6.07 -3.87
N ARG A 127 10.68 -5.48 -4.71
CA ARG A 127 10.48 -5.49 -6.16
C ARG A 127 10.28 -6.91 -6.69
N ARG A 128 11.12 -7.86 -6.27
CA ARG A 128 11.01 -9.27 -6.68
C ARG A 128 9.71 -9.92 -6.18
N ALA A 129 9.37 -9.75 -4.92
CA ALA A 129 8.18 -10.32 -4.31
C ALA A 129 6.88 -9.72 -4.89
N ALA A 130 6.80 -8.40 -4.98
CA ALA A 130 5.64 -7.68 -5.52
C ALA A 130 5.46 -7.94 -7.02
N SER A 131 6.55 -8.04 -7.80
CA SER A 131 6.46 -8.44 -9.21
C SER A 131 5.87 -9.85 -9.38
N ARG A 132 6.27 -10.80 -8.52
CA ARG A 132 5.70 -12.16 -8.54
C ARG A 132 4.23 -12.17 -8.12
N ALA A 133 3.88 -11.43 -7.06
CA ALA A 133 2.50 -11.31 -6.62
C ALA A 133 1.61 -10.69 -7.71
N ALA A 134 2.05 -9.59 -8.33
CA ALA A 134 1.33 -8.95 -9.42
C ALA A 134 1.16 -9.88 -10.63
N ALA A 135 2.17 -10.68 -10.97
CA ALA A 135 2.08 -11.66 -12.04
C ALA A 135 1.06 -12.76 -11.73
N ALA A 136 1.04 -13.27 -10.49
CA ALA A 136 0.09 -14.27 -10.05
C ALA A 136 -1.35 -13.74 -10.03
N VAL A 137 -1.56 -12.51 -9.55
CA VAL A 137 -2.86 -11.83 -9.57
C VAL A 137 -3.35 -11.64 -11.01
N ALA A 138 -2.50 -11.10 -11.90
CA ALA A 138 -2.84 -10.92 -13.31
C ALA A 138 -3.13 -12.24 -14.04
N ALA A 139 -2.41 -13.31 -13.71
CA ALA A 139 -2.63 -14.64 -14.29
C ALA A 139 -4.00 -15.24 -13.90
N ARG A 140 -4.61 -14.81 -12.79
CA ARG A 140 -5.99 -15.15 -12.41
C ARG A 140 -7.04 -14.27 -13.08
N GLY A 141 -6.63 -13.29 -13.88
CA GLY A 141 -7.52 -12.29 -14.48
C GLY A 141 -7.94 -11.18 -13.51
N ALA A 142 -7.35 -11.10 -12.32
CA ALA A 142 -7.63 -10.08 -11.32
C ALA A 142 -6.72 -8.85 -11.48
N LEU A 143 -7.16 -7.70 -10.98
CA LEU A 143 -6.40 -6.44 -11.02
C LEU A 143 -5.40 -6.34 -9.86
N PRO A 144 -4.08 -6.24 -10.10
CA PRO A 144 -3.11 -5.96 -9.05
C PRO A 144 -3.24 -4.52 -8.55
N ILE A 145 -3.50 -4.35 -7.25
CA ILE A 145 -3.61 -3.05 -6.58
C ILE A 145 -2.50 -2.93 -5.54
N ILE A 146 -1.44 -2.19 -5.84
CA ILE A 146 -0.30 -1.98 -4.96
C ILE A 146 -0.62 -0.80 -4.02
N ALA A 147 -0.69 -1.04 -2.71
CA ALA A 147 -1.09 -0.01 -1.74
C ALA A 147 -0.13 0.05 -0.55
N GLY A 148 0.36 1.23 -0.19
CA GLY A 148 1.27 1.37 0.96
C GLY A 148 1.89 2.74 1.16
N GLY A 149 2.48 2.96 2.34
CA GLY A 149 3.14 4.23 2.70
C GLY A 149 4.64 4.27 2.43
N SER A 150 5.25 3.15 2.03
CA SER A 150 6.70 3.08 1.83
C SER A 150 7.08 3.44 0.40
N ASN A 151 7.12 4.74 0.09
CA ASN A 151 7.39 5.23 -1.26
C ASN A 151 8.67 4.65 -1.90
N SER A 152 9.71 4.36 -1.12
CA SER A 152 10.95 3.74 -1.66
C SER A 152 10.73 2.35 -2.24
N TYR A 153 9.75 1.59 -1.73
CA TYR A 153 9.38 0.29 -2.28
C TYR A 153 8.61 0.44 -3.58
N ILE A 154 7.69 1.41 -3.62
CA ILE A 154 6.94 1.73 -4.83
C ILE A 154 7.91 2.23 -5.92
N GLU A 155 8.86 3.10 -5.58
CA GLU A 155 9.91 3.57 -6.49
C GLU A 155 10.76 2.42 -7.02
N GLU A 156 11.27 1.54 -6.16
CA GLU A 156 12.08 0.41 -6.59
C GLU A 156 11.27 -0.60 -7.43
N LEU A 157 9.97 -0.76 -7.16
CA LEU A 157 9.09 -1.58 -7.97
C LEU A 157 8.90 -0.98 -9.37
N VAL A 158 8.56 0.30 -9.43
CA VAL A 158 8.10 0.98 -10.65
C VAL A 158 9.29 1.39 -11.53
N ASP A 159 10.32 1.98 -10.94
CA ASP A 159 11.45 2.59 -11.66
C ASP A 159 12.79 1.87 -11.47
N GLY A 160 12.88 0.95 -10.50
CA GLY A 160 14.04 0.08 -10.33
C GLY A 160 14.21 -0.90 -11.49
N ASP A 161 15.39 -1.54 -11.56
CA ASP A 161 15.70 -2.60 -12.54
C ASP A 161 15.40 -2.20 -13.99
N ARG A 162 15.86 -1.01 -14.40
CA ARG A 162 15.59 -0.44 -15.73
C ARG A 162 14.09 -0.38 -16.06
N ARG A 163 13.23 -0.17 -15.06
CA ARG A 163 11.76 -0.09 -15.19
C ARG A 163 11.10 -1.39 -15.66
N ALA A 164 11.71 -2.55 -15.35
CA ALA A 164 11.20 -3.86 -15.77
C ALA A 164 9.73 -4.12 -15.40
N PHE A 165 9.22 -3.53 -14.32
CA PHE A 165 7.81 -3.60 -13.97
C PHE A 165 6.93 -2.83 -14.97
N ARG A 166 7.31 -1.60 -15.34
CA ARG A 166 6.59 -0.77 -16.31
C ARG A 166 6.65 -1.30 -17.74
N ASP A 167 7.60 -2.17 -18.05
CA ASP A 167 7.64 -2.89 -19.32
C ASP A 167 6.51 -3.93 -19.41
N ARG A 168 6.13 -4.53 -18.27
CA ARG A 168 5.06 -5.53 -18.18
C ARG A 168 3.70 -4.95 -17.81
N TYR A 169 3.68 -3.88 -17.03
CA TYR A 169 2.48 -3.26 -16.50
C TYR A 169 2.37 -1.80 -16.92
N ASP A 170 1.21 -1.44 -17.46
CA ASP A 170 0.75 -0.07 -17.48
C ASP A 170 0.18 0.27 -16.10
N CYS A 171 0.55 1.42 -15.54
CA CYS A 171 0.31 1.75 -14.13
C CYS A 171 -0.54 3.01 -13.98
N CYS A 172 -1.63 2.91 -13.22
CA CYS A 172 -2.42 4.05 -12.77
C CYS A 172 -2.04 4.44 -11.35
N PHE A 173 -1.60 5.68 -11.14
CA PHE A 173 -1.18 6.17 -9.82
C PHE A 173 -2.27 7.04 -9.21
N LEU A 174 -2.74 6.65 -8.02
CA LEU A 174 -3.68 7.40 -7.21
C LEU A 174 -2.97 7.87 -5.94
N TRP A 175 -3.16 9.13 -5.55
CA TRP A 175 -2.64 9.67 -4.30
C TRP A 175 -3.77 10.19 -3.44
N VAL A 176 -4.03 9.51 -2.32
CA VAL A 176 -4.96 9.99 -1.29
C VAL A 176 -4.24 10.99 -0.39
N ASP A 177 -4.60 12.27 -0.55
CA ASP A 177 -4.06 13.38 0.23
C ASP A 177 -5.08 13.87 1.27
N VAL A 178 -4.57 14.35 2.39
CA VAL A 178 -5.36 14.98 3.46
C VAL A 178 -4.59 16.21 3.93
N GLN A 179 -5.27 17.32 4.14
CA GLN A 179 -4.65 18.52 4.70
C GLN A 179 -3.99 18.20 6.05
N LEU A 180 -2.71 18.59 6.21
CA LEU A 180 -1.90 18.23 7.38
C LEU A 180 -2.55 18.57 8.73
N PRO A 181 -3.18 19.75 8.94
CA PRO A 181 -3.83 20.04 10.21
C PRO A 181 -4.94 19.04 10.57
N VAL A 182 -5.73 18.60 9.58
CA VAL A 182 -6.79 17.60 9.76
C VAL A 182 -6.17 16.22 10.00
N LEU A 183 -5.15 15.87 9.21
CA LEU A 183 -4.46 14.58 9.33
C LEU A 183 -3.77 14.43 10.69
N HIS A 184 -3.11 15.48 11.20
CA HIS A 184 -2.42 15.46 12.49
C HIS A 184 -3.36 15.17 13.66
N GLY A 185 -4.58 15.72 13.62
CA GLY A 185 -5.63 15.41 14.59
C GLY A 185 -6.10 13.96 14.49
N PHE A 186 -6.25 13.45 13.27
CA PHE A 186 -6.66 12.07 13.03
C PHE A 186 -5.60 11.05 13.48
N VAL A 187 -4.34 11.22 13.07
CA VAL A 187 -3.27 10.28 13.44
C VAL A 187 -3.02 10.26 14.94
N GLY A 188 -3.21 11.38 15.64
CA GLY A 188 -3.15 11.43 17.10
C GLY A 188 -4.21 10.56 17.75
N ARG A 189 -5.49 10.78 17.39
CA ARG A 189 -6.60 9.94 17.88
C ARG A 189 -6.44 8.47 17.51
N ARG A 190 -5.92 8.19 16.33
CA ARG A 190 -5.65 6.81 15.90
C ARG A 190 -4.64 6.12 16.82
N VAL A 191 -3.61 6.82 17.29
CA VAL A 191 -2.68 6.26 18.28
C VAL A 191 -3.40 5.95 19.59
N ASP A 192 -4.30 6.84 20.03
CA ASP A 192 -5.12 6.58 21.22
C ASP A 192 -6.01 5.33 21.03
N ASP A 193 -6.66 5.19 19.87
CA ASP A 193 -7.47 4.02 19.50
C ASP A 193 -6.60 2.74 19.42
N MET A 194 -5.36 2.84 18.93
CA MET A 194 -4.40 1.73 18.89
C MET A 194 -4.02 1.29 20.31
N CYS A 195 -3.76 2.22 21.22
CA CYS A 195 -3.55 1.92 22.63
C CYS A 195 -4.77 1.19 23.23
N GLY A 196 -5.99 1.70 22.97
CA GLY A 196 -7.24 1.07 23.44
C GLY A 196 -7.48 -0.34 22.88
N ARG A 197 -6.92 -0.63 21.69
CA ARG A 197 -6.92 -1.97 21.07
C ARG A 197 -5.81 -2.90 21.57
N GLY A 198 -5.01 -2.47 22.54
CA GLY A 198 -3.94 -3.29 23.11
C GLY A 198 -2.60 -3.20 22.41
N MET A 199 -2.29 -2.11 21.69
CA MET A 199 -0.95 -1.90 21.09
C MET A 199 0.18 -2.06 22.11
N VAL A 200 0.01 -1.51 23.32
CA VAL A 200 1.05 -1.57 24.37
C VAL A 200 1.26 -3.02 24.82
N ALA A 201 0.17 -3.74 25.10
CA ALA A 201 0.22 -5.15 25.50
C ALA A 201 0.79 -6.05 24.38
N GLU A 202 0.49 -5.75 23.11
CA GLU A 202 1.05 -6.45 21.96
C GLU A 202 2.56 -6.28 21.87
N ILE A 203 3.06 -5.06 22.06
CA ILE A 203 4.50 -4.77 22.04
C ILE A 203 5.18 -5.39 23.27
N GLU A 204 4.57 -5.27 24.44
CA GLU A 204 5.09 -5.85 25.69
C GLU A 204 5.23 -7.37 25.60
N ALA A 205 4.22 -8.06 25.05
CA ALA A 205 4.26 -9.52 24.88
C ALA A 205 5.35 -9.98 23.90
N ALA A 206 5.77 -9.12 22.96
CA ALA A 206 6.80 -9.43 21.99
C ALA A 206 8.20 -8.97 22.44
N PHE A 207 8.29 -8.03 23.38
CA PHE A 207 9.53 -7.38 23.78
C PHE A 207 10.46 -8.32 24.53
N ASP A 208 11.75 -8.28 24.17
CA ASP A 208 12.82 -8.96 24.87
C ASP A 208 13.94 -7.93 25.14
N PRO A 209 14.22 -7.58 26.41
CA PRO A 209 15.15 -6.51 26.77
C PRO A 209 16.59 -6.75 26.30
N ASP A 210 16.97 -8.01 26.05
CA ASP A 210 18.31 -8.42 25.65
C ASP A 210 18.41 -8.69 24.13
N ARG A 211 17.30 -8.98 23.47
CA ARG A 211 17.29 -9.36 22.04
C ARG A 211 16.68 -8.33 21.10
N THR A 212 15.84 -7.41 21.58
CA THR A 212 15.16 -6.46 20.69
C THR A 212 16.14 -5.44 20.11
N ASP A 213 16.33 -5.50 18.79
CA ASP A 213 17.16 -4.58 18.02
C ASP A 213 16.29 -3.63 17.18
N TYR A 214 16.17 -2.38 17.63
CA TYR A 214 15.39 -1.33 16.97
C TYR A 214 15.92 -0.88 15.61
N SER A 215 17.07 -1.37 15.16
CA SER A 215 17.60 -1.09 13.83
C SER A 215 17.08 -2.03 12.75
N ARG A 216 16.38 -3.11 13.10
CA ARG A 216 16.04 -4.20 12.18
C ARG A 216 14.54 -4.52 12.15
N GLY A 217 14.12 -5.05 11.00
CA GLY A 217 12.79 -5.59 10.77
C GLY A 217 11.62 -4.75 11.30
N VAL A 218 10.71 -5.42 12.02
CA VAL A 218 9.48 -4.83 12.57
C VAL A 218 9.74 -3.91 13.77
N TRP A 219 10.86 -4.10 14.48
CA TRP A 219 11.19 -3.34 15.69
C TRP A 219 11.48 -1.85 15.41
N ARG A 220 11.67 -1.50 14.14
CA ARG A 220 11.75 -0.12 13.68
C ARG A 220 10.40 0.61 13.66
N ALA A 221 9.30 -0.10 13.94
CA ALA A 221 7.97 0.47 13.91
C ALA A 221 7.82 1.58 14.96
N ILE A 222 7.26 2.72 14.54
CA ILE A 222 6.85 3.78 15.46
C ILE A 222 5.87 3.18 16.47
N GLY A 223 6.16 3.33 17.76
CA GLY A 223 5.52 2.60 18.83
C GLY A 223 6.53 1.82 19.66
N VAL A 224 7.41 1.07 18.99
CA VAL A 224 8.26 0.09 19.67
C VAL A 224 9.46 0.76 20.35
N PRO A 225 10.29 1.58 19.68
CA PRO A 225 11.39 2.27 20.36
C PRO A 225 10.91 3.28 21.40
N GLU A 226 9.78 3.95 21.15
CA GLU A 226 9.21 4.94 22.07
C GLU A 226 8.76 4.31 23.41
N LEU A 227 8.36 3.04 23.40
CA LEU A 227 7.95 2.31 24.61
C LEU A 227 9.10 1.64 25.38
N ASP A 228 10.34 1.64 24.88
CA ASP A 228 11.48 0.91 25.50
C ASP A 228 11.64 1.24 26.99
N ALA A 229 11.67 2.53 27.35
CA ALA A 229 11.84 2.96 28.73
C ALA A 229 10.70 2.46 29.65
N TYR A 230 9.47 2.49 29.14
CA TYR A 230 8.31 1.95 29.86
C TYR A 230 8.43 0.43 30.05
N LEU A 231 8.75 -0.31 29.00
CA LEU A 231 8.88 -1.78 29.02
C LEU A 231 10.00 -2.26 29.94
N ARG A 232 11.15 -1.57 29.95
CA ARG A 232 12.25 -1.87 30.88
C ARG A 232 11.87 -1.58 32.34
N SER A 233 11.12 -0.51 32.60
CA SER A 233 10.58 -0.23 33.95
C SER A 233 9.56 -1.29 34.39
N CYS A 234 8.77 -1.84 33.47
CA CYS A 234 7.91 -3.00 33.72
C CYS A 234 8.73 -4.23 34.15
N ALA A 235 9.77 -4.58 33.37
CA ALA A 235 10.63 -5.73 33.68
C ALA A 235 11.42 -5.57 34.98
N ALA A 236 11.84 -4.36 35.34
CA ALA A 236 12.65 -4.08 36.53
C ALA A 236 11.84 -3.92 37.84
N GLY A 237 10.51 -4.08 37.82
CA GLY A 237 9.69 -3.89 39.02
C GLY A 237 9.51 -2.41 39.44
N GLY A 238 9.66 -1.45 38.52
CA GLY A 238 9.48 -0.02 38.78
C GLY A 238 8.11 0.36 39.35
N GLY A 239 8.04 1.53 39.98
CA GLY A 239 6.82 2.02 40.62
C GLY A 239 5.69 2.31 39.61
N GLU A 240 4.44 2.11 40.03
CA GLU A 240 3.26 2.30 39.17
C GLU A 240 3.16 3.75 38.62
N GLU A 241 3.43 4.75 39.46
CA GLU A 241 3.42 6.17 39.06
C GLU A 241 4.48 6.49 38.01
N GLU A 242 5.68 5.92 38.15
CA GLU A 242 6.77 6.09 37.20
C GLU A 242 6.40 5.48 35.84
N ARG A 243 5.89 4.24 35.85
CA ARG A 243 5.42 3.56 34.64
C ARG A 243 4.32 4.33 33.93
N ALA A 244 3.35 4.85 34.68
CA ALA A 244 2.27 5.66 34.12
C ALA A 244 2.81 6.93 33.44
N ARG A 245 3.80 7.61 34.05
CA ARG A 245 4.47 8.77 33.46
C ARG A 245 5.25 8.41 32.21
N LEU A 246 6.03 7.33 32.23
CA LEU A 246 6.82 6.86 31.08
C LEU A 246 5.90 6.50 29.91
N LEU A 247 4.81 5.78 30.18
CA LEU A 247 3.83 5.41 29.17
C LEU A 247 3.16 6.64 28.54
N ALA A 248 2.76 7.62 29.35
CA ALA A 248 2.15 8.85 28.85
C ALA A 248 3.12 9.62 27.93
N ASN A 249 4.39 9.74 28.30
CA ASN A 249 5.41 10.37 27.48
C ASN A 249 5.65 9.60 26.18
N ALA A 250 5.76 8.27 26.24
CA ALA A 250 5.93 7.41 25.08
C ALA A 250 4.77 7.59 24.08
N ILE A 251 3.53 7.63 24.55
CA ILE A 251 2.35 7.84 23.69
C ILE A 251 2.41 9.19 22.97
N GLU A 252 2.83 10.27 23.64
CA GLU A 252 3.00 11.57 22.99
C GLU A 252 4.14 11.58 21.96
N ASP A 253 5.24 10.88 22.24
CA ASP A 253 6.33 10.69 21.28
C ASP A 253 5.89 9.89 20.04
N ILE A 254 5.09 8.83 20.23
CA ILE A 254 4.49 8.05 19.13
C ILE A 254 3.62 8.96 18.26
N LYS A 255 2.78 9.81 18.86
CA LYS A 255 1.96 10.79 18.13
C LYS A 255 2.83 11.78 17.36
N ALA A 256 3.88 12.31 17.98
CA ALA A 256 4.80 13.26 17.36
C ALA A 256 5.57 12.64 16.18
N ASN A 257 6.10 11.43 16.36
CA ASN A 257 6.84 10.71 15.31
C ASN A 257 5.93 10.27 14.17
N THR A 258 4.69 9.88 14.45
CA THR A 258 3.68 9.59 13.42
C THR A 258 3.36 10.83 12.57
N ARG A 259 3.19 12.01 13.20
CA ARG A 259 3.02 13.27 12.47
C ARG A 259 4.23 13.58 11.58
N ARG A 260 5.45 13.46 12.12
CA ARG A 260 6.69 13.64 11.34
C ARG A 260 6.78 12.66 10.15
N LEU A 261 6.39 11.40 10.35
CA LEU A 261 6.32 10.41 9.28
C LEU A 261 5.33 10.84 8.19
N SER A 262 4.12 11.27 8.56
CA SER A 262 3.13 11.74 7.58
C SER A 262 3.63 12.92 6.75
N CYS A 263 4.32 13.89 7.38
CA CYS A 263 4.94 15.01 6.69
C CYS A 263 6.02 14.54 5.70
N ARG A 264 6.92 13.64 6.12
CA ARG A 264 7.99 13.10 5.26
C ARG A 264 7.43 12.32 4.07
N GLN A 265 6.42 11.49 4.31
CA GLN A 265 5.77 10.72 3.24
C GLN A 265 5.09 11.65 2.23
N ARG A 266 4.31 12.65 2.70
CA ARG A 266 3.65 13.62 1.83
C ARG A 266 4.66 14.43 1.01
N ALA A 267 5.71 14.95 1.65
CA ALA A 267 6.79 15.68 0.95
C ALA A 267 7.46 14.82 -0.14
N LYS A 268 7.62 13.52 0.12
CA LYS A 268 8.17 12.58 -0.84
C LYS A 268 7.21 12.31 -2.00
N ILE A 269 5.91 12.16 -1.75
CA ILE A 269 4.90 11.98 -2.82
C ILE A 269 4.83 13.21 -3.72
N VAL A 270 4.88 14.42 -3.16
CA VAL A 270 4.92 15.67 -3.94
C VAL A 270 6.11 15.71 -4.92
N ARG A 271 7.25 15.10 -4.56
CA ARG A 271 8.39 14.97 -5.48
C ARG A 271 8.12 13.95 -6.59
N LEU A 272 7.48 12.83 -6.25
CA LEU A 272 7.16 11.75 -7.21
C LEU A 272 6.03 12.12 -8.17
N ASP A 273 5.10 12.97 -7.76
CA ASP A 273 4.01 13.47 -8.59
C ASP A 273 4.51 14.11 -9.90
N ARG A 274 5.64 14.82 -9.82
CA ARG A 274 6.32 15.43 -10.97
C ARG A 274 6.85 14.42 -12.00
N LEU A 275 7.02 13.15 -11.60
CA LEU A 275 7.60 12.10 -12.43
C LEU A 275 6.54 11.12 -12.95
N TRP A 276 5.50 10.84 -12.17
CA TRP A 276 4.57 9.73 -12.41
C TRP A 276 3.15 10.15 -12.80
N ARG A 277 2.88 11.46 -12.95
CA ARG A 277 1.56 12.01 -13.29
C ARG A 277 0.47 11.45 -12.35
N ILE A 278 0.66 11.64 -11.05
CA ILE A 278 -0.16 10.99 -10.04
C ILE A 278 -1.51 11.71 -9.94
N ARG A 279 -2.60 10.94 -9.90
CA ARG A 279 -3.94 11.49 -9.74
C ARG A 279 -4.22 11.71 -8.25
N ARG A 280 -4.10 12.97 -7.82
CA ARG A 280 -4.40 13.37 -6.43
C ARG A 280 -5.91 13.34 -6.18
N VAL A 281 -6.28 12.77 -5.06
CA VAL A 281 -7.65 12.64 -4.55
C VAL A 281 -7.67 13.19 -3.12
N ASP A 282 -8.54 14.16 -2.86
CA ASP A 282 -8.54 14.89 -1.58
C ASP A 282 -9.57 14.29 -0.61
N ALA A 283 -9.06 13.60 0.41
CA ALA A 283 -9.89 12.97 1.43
C ALA A 283 -10.20 13.90 2.62
N THR A 284 -9.79 15.17 2.59
CA THR A 284 -9.89 16.07 3.76
C THR A 284 -11.30 16.17 4.31
N GLU A 285 -12.32 16.28 3.45
CA GLU A 285 -13.71 16.44 3.89
C GLU A 285 -14.24 15.18 4.59
N ALA A 286 -13.83 14.00 4.13
CA ALA A 286 -14.17 12.74 4.79
C ALA A 286 -13.62 12.67 6.22
N PHE A 287 -12.44 13.26 6.45
CA PHE A 287 -11.77 13.26 7.76
C PHE A 287 -12.28 14.35 8.72
N ARG A 288 -12.99 15.36 8.21
CA ARG A 288 -13.64 16.40 9.04
C ARG A 288 -14.97 15.93 9.63
N ARG A 289 -15.64 15.00 8.95
CA ARG A 289 -16.95 14.47 9.33
C ARG A 289 -16.82 13.23 10.21
N ARG A 290 -17.95 12.75 10.75
CA ARG A 290 -18.04 11.53 11.57
C ARG A 290 -19.19 10.64 11.09
N GLY A 291 -19.12 9.35 11.40
CA GLY A 291 -20.18 8.38 11.12
C GLY A 291 -20.59 8.32 9.64
N GLY A 292 -21.90 8.20 9.39
CA GLY A 292 -22.45 8.12 8.03
C GLY A 292 -22.03 9.28 7.12
N ALA A 293 -22.01 10.51 7.64
CA ALA A 293 -21.59 11.69 6.89
C ALA A 293 -20.11 11.65 6.45
N ALA A 294 -19.24 10.96 7.19
CA ALA A 294 -17.85 10.73 6.78
C ALA A 294 -17.78 9.71 5.63
N ASN A 295 -18.62 8.67 5.67
CA ASN A 295 -18.70 7.67 4.60
C ASN A 295 -19.25 8.26 3.30
N GLU A 296 -20.30 9.09 3.37
CA GLU A 296 -20.81 9.80 2.20
C GLU A 296 -19.77 10.74 1.58
N ALA A 297 -19.02 11.46 2.43
CA ALA A 297 -17.95 12.34 1.96
C ALA A 297 -16.77 11.55 1.36
N TRP A 298 -16.42 10.40 1.95
CA TRP A 298 -15.44 9.49 1.37
C TRP A 298 -15.88 9.00 -0.01
N GLU A 299 -17.13 8.56 -0.13
CA GLU A 299 -17.67 8.07 -1.39
C GLU A 299 -17.60 9.14 -2.48
N ARG A 300 -18.10 10.33 -2.16
CA ARG A 300 -18.17 11.47 -3.10
C ARG A 300 -16.80 12.00 -3.51
N HIS A 301 -15.88 12.15 -2.56
CA HIS A 301 -14.62 12.87 -2.79
C HIS A 301 -13.42 11.94 -3.02
N VAL A 302 -13.53 10.66 -2.66
CA VAL A 302 -12.42 9.71 -2.72
C VAL A 302 -12.73 8.51 -3.60
N ALA A 303 -13.75 7.72 -3.24
CA ALA A 303 -14.02 6.46 -3.92
C ALA A 303 -14.51 6.68 -5.35
N ALA A 304 -15.59 7.44 -5.57
CA ALA A 304 -16.16 7.65 -6.90
C ALA A 304 -15.16 8.26 -7.91
N PRO A 305 -14.41 9.36 -7.60
CA PRO A 305 -13.42 9.90 -8.53
C PRO A 305 -12.27 8.92 -8.85
N SER A 306 -11.89 8.09 -7.87
CA SER A 306 -10.86 7.07 -8.06
C SER A 306 -11.37 5.92 -8.94
N ILE A 307 -12.59 5.46 -8.70
CA ILE A 307 -13.27 4.44 -9.50
C ILE A 307 -13.40 4.91 -10.94
N ASP A 308 -13.84 6.15 -11.18
CA ASP A 308 -13.96 6.68 -12.54
C ASP A 308 -12.60 6.76 -13.24
N THR A 309 -11.57 7.20 -12.52
CA THR A 309 -10.20 7.24 -13.04
C THR A 309 -9.69 5.84 -13.42
N VAL A 310 -9.91 4.84 -12.56
CA VAL A 310 -9.49 3.45 -12.83
C VAL A 310 -10.32 2.85 -13.95
N ARG A 311 -11.63 3.11 -14.02
CA ARG A 311 -12.50 2.65 -15.11
C ARG A 311 -12.00 3.15 -16.46
N SER A 312 -11.77 4.46 -16.62
CA SER A 312 -11.22 5.01 -17.87
C SER A 312 -9.84 4.45 -18.21
N PHE A 313 -9.00 4.19 -17.19
CA PHE A 313 -7.69 3.57 -17.36
C PHE A 313 -7.75 2.12 -17.86
N LEU A 314 -8.72 1.34 -17.39
CA LEU A 314 -8.93 -0.05 -17.80
C LEU A 314 -9.52 -0.15 -19.21
N HIS A 315 -10.45 0.74 -19.58
CA HIS A 315 -11.06 0.74 -20.91
C HIS A 315 -10.23 1.43 -22.00
N GLY A 316 -9.05 1.98 -21.66
CA GLY A 316 -8.16 2.61 -22.63
C GLY A 316 -8.62 4.00 -23.09
N GLU A 317 -9.56 4.61 -22.39
CA GLU A 317 -10.09 5.96 -22.70
C GLU A 317 -9.16 7.10 -22.25
N PHE A 318 -7.92 6.78 -21.87
CA PHE A 318 -6.84 7.77 -21.87
C PHE A 318 -6.30 7.97 -23.28
N THR A 319 -7.20 8.32 -24.21
CA THR A 319 -6.79 9.04 -25.40
C THR A 319 -6.12 10.32 -24.91
N THR A 320 -4.90 10.55 -25.38
CA THR A 320 -4.22 11.83 -25.30
C THR A 320 -5.24 12.95 -25.51
N ALA A 321 -5.45 13.79 -24.49
CA ALA A 321 -5.97 15.13 -24.71
C ALA A 321 -4.87 15.92 -25.46
N ALA A 322 -4.73 15.59 -26.74
CA ALA A 322 -4.09 16.40 -27.75
C ALA A 322 -5.24 16.85 -28.67
N GLU A 323 -5.45 18.16 -28.68
CA GLU A 323 -6.15 18.89 -29.74
C GLU A 323 -7.62 18.51 -29.99
N THR A 324 -8.49 18.87 -29.05
CA THR A 324 -9.76 19.47 -29.47
C THR A 324 -9.44 20.90 -29.91
N THR A 325 -9.21 21.10 -31.21
CA THR A 325 -9.34 22.43 -31.83
C THR A 325 -10.78 22.89 -31.66
N ALA A 326 -11.04 23.60 -30.56
CA ALA A 326 -12.18 24.48 -30.46
C ALA A 326 -11.95 25.63 -31.46
N ALA A 327 -12.87 25.80 -32.40
CA ALA A 327 -12.90 26.95 -33.29
C ALA A 327 -12.84 28.26 -32.47
N PRO A 328 -12.16 29.31 -32.94
CA PRO A 328 -12.02 30.55 -32.19
C PRO A 328 -13.38 31.21 -31.99
N VAL A 329 -13.77 31.38 -30.72
CA VAL A 329 -14.90 32.22 -30.33
C VAL A 329 -14.55 33.67 -30.70
N PRO A 330 -15.39 34.39 -31.46
CA PRO A 330 -15.11 35.78 -31.79
C PRO A 330 -15.15 36.67 -30.54
N PRO A 331 -14.33 37.73 -30.45
CA PRO A 331 -14.32 38.62 -29.30
C PRO A 331 -15.67 39.37 -29.18
N PRO A 332 -16.15 39.63 -27.96
CA PRO A 332 -17.39 40.36 -27.75
C PRO A 332 -17.28 41.81 -28.24
N PRO A 333 -18.38 42.41 -28.73
CA PRO A 333 -18.36 43.78 -29.24
C PRO A 333 -18.09 44.78 -28.11
N LEU A 334 -17.17 45.71 -28.37
CA LEU A 334 -16.90 46.86 -27.52
C LEU A 334 -18.12 47.79 -27.51
N LEU A 335 -18.81 47.87 -26.38
CA LEU A 335 -19.83 48.90 -26.14
C LEU A 335 -19.14 50.24 -25.84
N PRO A 336 -19.56 51.36 -26.47
CA PRO A 336 -18.99 52.67 -26.19
C PRO A 336 -19.36 53.16 -24.80
N MET A 337 -18.35 53.55 -24.00
CA MET A 337 -18.54 54.33 -22.77
C MET A 337 -19.18 55.68 -23.11
N PHE A 338 -20.42 55.89 -22.66
CA PHE A 338 -20.97 57.23 -22.59
C PHE A 338 -20.32 58.01 -21.45
N ALA A 339 -19.83 59.18 -21.82
CA ALA A 339 -19.17 60.16 -20.97
C ALA A 339 -20.12 60.72 -19.91
N LEU A 340 -19.62 60.76 -18.67
CA LEU A 340 -20.19 61.58 -17.60
C LEU A 340 -19.70 63.02 -17.81
N ALA A 341 -20.55 63.88 -18.39
CA ALA A 341 -20.28 65.30 -18.50
C ALA A 341 -20.74 66.02 -17.23
N ALA A 342 -19.78 66.69 -16.59
CA ALA A 342 -20.00 67.64 -15.52
C ALA A 342 -20.56 68.96 -16.06
N ALA A 343 -21.52 69.52 -15.33
CA ALA A 343 -21.89 70.94 -15.28
C ALA A 343 -22.37 71.15 -13.83
N GLY A 344 -22.04 72.19 -13.08
CA GLY A 344 -21.35 73.45 -13.29
C GLY A 344 -21.45 74.21 -11.95
N ALA A 345 -20.62 75.23 -11.77
CA ALA A 345 -20.36 75.94 -10.51
C ALA A 345 -21.48 76.91 -10.05
N GLY A 346 -21.52 77.15 -8.73
CA GLY A 346 -21.86 78.43 -8.06
C GLY A 346 -23.33 78.87 -8.03
N VAL A 347 -23.95 78.95 -6.86
CA VAL A 347 -23.99 80.04 -5.86
C VAL A 347 -24.46 79.43 -4.54
#